data_AF-A0A517Y1H1-F1
#
_entry.id   AF-A0A517Y1H1-F1
#
_cell.length_a   1.000
_cell.length_b   1.000
_cell.length_c   1.000
_cell.angle_alpha   90.00
_cell.angle_beta   90.00
_cell.angle_gamma   90.00
#
_symmetry.space_group_name_H-M   'P 1'
#
loop_
_entity.id
_entity.type
_entity.pdbx_description
1 polymer ?
#
loop_
_entity_poly.entity_id
_entity_poly.type
_entity_poly.pdbx_seq_one_letter_code
_entity_poly.pdbx_strand_id
1 'polypeptide(L)'
;MATATATPASARDLFDALAPFGPVVEGEELAFDDDPPTALDVALGVLHTGVRAELAGRRWLGCDGATGRVAVLNPAATLPAGVTLLCVEGDARWDRIDPAARVELPRLFDPAPGPSARG
;
A
#
# COMPACT_ATOMS: atom_id res chain seq x y z
N MET A 1 -9.23 26.37 -0.68
CA MET A 1 -10.03 25.63 0.32
C MET A 1 -9.34 24.30 0.54
N ALA A 2 -8.70 24.09 1.69
CA ALA A 2 -8.08 22.82 2.02
C ALA A 2 -9.18 21.88 2.52
N THR A 3 -9.61 20.97 1.66
CA THR A 3 -10.48 19.85 2.05
C THR A 3 -9.72 19.06 3.11
N ALA A 4 -10.36 18.76 4.25
CA ALA A 4 -9.77 17.89 5.26
C ALA A 4 -9.28 16.61 4.58
N THR A 5 -7.97 16.40 4.53
CA THR A 5 -7.36 15.26 3.85
C THR A 5 -7.78 14.02 4.63
N ALA A 6 -8.75 13.28 4.09
CA ALA A 6 -9.15 12.01 4.66
C ALA A 6 -7.90 11.13 4.76
N THR A 7 -7.70 10.50 5.92
CA THR A 7 -6.56 9.63 6.13
C THR A 7 -6.58 8.53 5.06
N PRO A 8 -5.48 8.32 4.30
CA PRO A 8 -5.49 7.37 3.20
C PRO A 8 -5.92 5.97 3.65
N ALA A 9 -6.75 5.33 2.84
CA ALA A 9 -7.23 3.96 3.02
C ALA A 9 -6.68 3.00 1.95
N SER A 10 -6.25 3.54 0.80
CA SER A 10 -5.69 2.77 -0.31
C SER A 10 -4.40 3.40 -0.85
N ALA A 11 -3.67 2.66 -1.69
CA ALA A 11 -2.47 3.18 -2.35
C ALA A 11 -2.80 4.36 -3.29
N ARG A 12 -3.97 4.33 -3.94
CA ARG A 12 -4.45 5.41 -4.80
C ARG A 12 -4.78 6.67 -4.00
N ASP A 13 -5.45 6.54 -2.85
CA ASP A 13 -5.71 7.69 -1.98
C ASP A 13 -4.40 8.32 -1.49
N LEU A 14 -3.43 7.48 -1.14
CA LEU A 14 -2.11 7.92 -0.71
C LEU A 14 -1.35 8.62 -1.85
N PHE A 15 -1.39 8.05 -3.06
CA PHE A 15 -0.82 8.68 -4.25
C PHE A 15 -1.42 10.07 -4.52
N ASP A 16 -2.75 10.19 -4.50
CA ASP A 16 -3.43 11.47 -4.72
C ASP A 16 -3.11 12.47 -3.59
N ALA A 17 -2.96 12.01 -2.34
CA ALA A 17 -2.55 12.84 -1.21
C ALA A 17 -1.07 13.28 -1.26
N LEU A 18 -0.21 12.47 -1.89
CA LEU A 18 1.21 12.76 -2.08
C LEU A 18 1.49 13.65 -3.28
N ALA A 19 0.55 13.80 -4.22
CA ALA A 19 0.73 14.60 -5.44
C ALA A 19 1.33 16.01 -5.21
N PRO A 20 0.99 16.76 -4.14
CA PRO A 20 1.59 18.07 -3.86
C PRO A 20 3.10 18.03 -3.54
N PHE A 21 3.65 16.88 -3.17
CA PHE A 21 5.05 16.69 -2.77
C PHE A 21 5.94 16.15 -3.91
N GLY A 22 5.40 16.07 -5.13
CA GLY A 22 6.14 15.65 -6.33
C GLY A 22 6.73 14.24 -6.25
N PRO A 23 5.94 13.19 -5.95
CA PRO A 23 6.49 11.85 -5.80
C PRO A 23 6.98 11.33 -7.15
N VAL A 24 8.22 10.85 -7.18
CA VAL A 24 8.85 10.22 -8.36
C VAL A 24 9.44 8.87 -7.99
N VAL A 25 9.61 8.00 -9.00
CA VAL A 25 10.25 6.69 -8.83
C VAL A 25 11.70 6.81 -9.31
N GLU A 26 12.65 6.58 -8.39
CA GLU A 26 14.07 6.49 -8.69
C GLU A 26 14.54 5.05 -8.46
N GLY A 27 14.61 4.26 -9.55
CA GLY A 27 14.91 2.83 -9.43
C GLY A 27 13.80 2.06 -8.71
N GLU A 28 14.14 1.47 -7.55
CA GLU A 28 13.18 0.74 -6.69
C GLU A 28 12.70 1.57 -5.48
N GLU A 29 12.99 2.89 -5.46
CA GLU A 29 12.66 3.78 -4.34
C GLU A 29 11.71 4.92 -4.77
N LEU A 30 11.03 5.52 -3.78
CA LEU A 30 10.26 6.75 -3.95
C LEU A 30 11.11 7.92 -3.48
N ALA A 31 11.22 8.94 -4.32
CA ALA A 31 11.77 10.23 -3.95
C ALA A 31 10.67 11.30 -4.00
N PHE A 32 10.86 12.36 -3.22
CA PHE A 32 9.93 13.48 -3.10
C PHE A 32 10.71 14.78 -3.20
N ASP A 33 10.08 15.82 -3.76
CA ASP A 33 10.65 17.16 -3.80
C ASP A 33 10.61 17.84 -2.41
N ASP A 34 9.61 17.48 -1.60
CA ASP A 34 9.38 17.97 -0.24
C ASP A 34 9.00 16.81 0.70
N ASP A 35 9.31 16.95 1.99
CA ASP A 35 8.99 15.94 2.99
C ASP A 35 7.47 15.80 3.21
N PRO A 36 6.87 14.61 3.00
CA PRO A 36 5.47 14.40 3.31
C PRO A 36 5.23 14.46 4.83
N PRO A 37 4.04 14.90 5.28
CA PRO A 37 3.66 14.86 6.69
C PRO A 37 3.79 13.45 7.28
N THR A 38 4.18 13.35 8.57
CA THR A 38 4.37 12.07 9.27
C THR A 38 3.18 11.11 9.15
N ALA A 39 1.96 11.63 9.08
CA ALA A 39 0.76 10.81 8.90
C ALA A 39 0.72 10.09 7.54
N LEU A 40 1.25 10.70 6.47
CA LEU A 40 1.38 10.09 5.15
C LEU A 40 2.60 9.15 5.10
N ASP A 41 3.70 9.52 5.75
CA ASP A 41 4.92 8.70 5.84
C ASP A 41 4.65 7.33 6.50
N VAL A 42 3.86 7.31 7.57
CA VAL A 42 3.43 6.06 8.22
C VAL A 42 2.61 5.17 7.27
N ALA A 43 1.75 5.75 6.43
CA ALA A 43 1.00 4.99 5.43
C ALA A 43 1.89 4.54 4.25
N LEU A 44 2.87 5.36 3.87
CA LEU A 44 3.89 5.05 2.87
C LEU A 44 4.69 3.81 3.25
N GLY A 45 5.06 3.64 4.52
CA GLY A 45 5.77 2.44 4.99
C GLY A 45 5.06 1.10 4.68
N VAL A 46 3.75 1.13 4.42
CA VAL A 46 2.97 -0.05 4.02
C VAL A 46 2.64 -0.05 2.53
N LEU A 47 2.30 1.11 1.97
CA LEU A 47 1.72 1.25 0.63
C LEU A 47 2.72 1.78 -0.42
N HIS A 48 4.01 1.92 -0.10
CA HIS A 48 5.02 2.48 -1.01
C HIS A 48 5.05 1.73 -2.35
N THR A 49 4.98 0.40 -2.34
CA THR A 49 4.94 -0.40 -3.58
C THR A 49 3.70 -0.11 -4.42
N GLY A 50 2.55 0.15 -3.80
CA GLY A 50 1.33 0.53 -4.52
C GLY A 50 1.45 1.91 -5.18
N VAL A 51 2.03 2.88 -4.46
CA VAL A 51 2.33 4.22 -4.99
C VAL A 51 3.34 4.14 -6.14
N ARG A 52 4.40 3.33 -6.00
CA ARG A 52 5.39 3.08 -7.06
C ARG A 52 4.74 2.43 -8.28
N ALA A 53 3.84 1.47 -8.09
CA ALA A 53 3.13 0.81 -9.18
C ALA A 53 2.27 1.81 -9.98
N GLU A 54 1.54 2.69 -9.30
CA GLU A 54 0.76 3.76 -9.92
C GLU A 54 1.65 4.72 -10.73
N LEU A 55 2.75 5.21 -10.14
CA LEU A 55 3.69 6.11 -10.80
C LEU A 55 4.38 5.49 -12.02
N ALA A 56 4.77 4.22 -11.91
CA ALA A 56 5.48 3.51 -12.97
C ALA A 56 4.53 2.94 -14.05
N GLY A 57 3.21 2.99 -13.84
CA GLY A 57 2.22 2.37 -14.72
C GLY A 57 2.34 0.84 -14.76
N ARG A 58 2.68 0.22 -13.63
CA ARG A 58 2.96 -1.22 -13.51
C ARG A 58 1.95 -1.91 -12.60
N ARG A 59 1.88 -3.24 -12.66
CA ARG A 59 1.01 -4.01 -11.77
C ARG A 59 1.56 -4.04 -10.35
N TRP A 60 0.68 -3.80 -9.38
CA TRP A 60 0.95 -4.03 -7.98
C TRP A 60 0.58 -5.47 -7.62
N LEU A 61 1.50 -6.21 -7.00
CA LEU A 61 1.36 -7.62 -6.70
C LEU A 61 1.38 -7.84 -5.19
N GLY A 62 0.53 -8.75 -4.73
CA GLY A 62 0.48 -9.22 -3.35
C GLY A 62 0.67 -10.72 -3.29
N CYS A 63 1.40 -11.20 -2.29
CA CYS A 63 1.54 -12.63 -2.01
C CYS A 63 0.94 -12.95 -0.63
N ASP A 64 0.10 -13.98 -0.60
CA ASP A 64 -0.44 -14.54 0.63
C ASP A 64 0.64 -15.33 1.37
N GLY A 65 0.88 -14.98 2.63
CA GLY A 65 1.87 -15.66 3.47
C GLY A 65 1.50 -17.11 3.81
N ALA A 66 0.23 -17.48 3.77
CA ALA A 66 -0.22 -18.82 4.11
C ALA A 66 -0.03 -19.83 2.96
N THR A 67 -0.39 -19.43 1.74
CA THR A 67 -0.39 -20.32 0.57
C THR A 67 0.71 -20.02 -0.45
N GLY A 68 1.39 -18.87 -0.34
CA GLY A 68 2.35 -18.39 -1.33
C GLY A 68 1.70 -17.98 -2.65
N ARG A 69 0.37 -17.80 -2.69
CA ARG A 69 -0.35 -17.40 -3.90
C ARG A 69 -0.16 -15.92 -4.17
N VAL A 70 0.21 -15.61 -5.41
CA VAL A 70 0.36 -14.25 -5.90
C VAL A 70 -0.94 -13.80 -6.59
N ALA A 71 -1.37 -12.58 -6.31
CA ALA A 71 -2.49 -11.93 -6.96
C ALA A 71 -2.13 -10.49 -7.36
N VAL A 72 -2.78 -9.99 -8.41
CA VAL A 72 -2.75 -8.56 -8.76
C VAL A 72 -3.66 -7.82 -7.80
N LEU A 73 -3.13 -6.76 -7.19
CA LEU A 73 -3.85 -5.89 -6.27
C LEU A 73 -4.45 -4.71 -7.02
N ASN A 74 -5.58 -4.21 -6.53
CA ASN A 74 -6.18 -2.96 -7.00
C ASN A 74 -5.68 -1.81 -6.12
N PRO A 75 -4.93 -0.83 -6.65
CA PRO A 75 -4.42 0.30 -5.87
C PRO A 75 -5.52 1.18 -5.25
N ALA A 76 -6.73 1.17 -5.81
CA ALA A 76 -7.90 1.87 -5.28
C ALA A 76 -8.69 1.08 -4.22
N ALA A 77 -8.22 -0.11 -3.84
CA ALA A 77 -8.81 -0.93 -2.79
C ALA A 77 -7.86 -1.05 -1.58
N THR A 78 -8.42 -1.45 -0.44
CA THR A 78 -7.68 -1.87 0.75
C THR A 78 -6.87 -3.15 0.47
N LEU A 79 -5.81 -3.37 1.25
CA LEU A 79 -4.99 -4.56 1.15
C LEU A 79 -5.74 -5.80 1.67
N PRO A 80 -5.78 -6.90 0.91
CA PRO A 80 -6.40 -8.12 1.39
C PRO A 80 -5.75 -8.62 2.69
N ALA A 81 -6.57 -9.03 3.65
CA ALA A 81 -6.12 -9.45 4.98
C ALA A 81 -5.15 -10.66 4.98
N GLY A 82 -4.99 -11.40 3.89
CA GLY A 82 -4.01 -12.49 3.78
C GLY A 82 -2.63 -12.06 3.26
N VAL A 83 -2.52 -10.87 2.65
CA VAL A 83 -1.29 -10.43 2.01
C VAL A 83 -0.23 -10.06 3.05
N THR A 84 0.98 -10.59 2.88
CA THR A 84 2.12 -10.32 3.77
C THR A 84 3.36 -9.84 3.02
N LEU A 85 3.41 -10.04 1.70
CA LEU A 85 4.46 -9.53 0.84
C LEU A 85 3.85 -8.73 -0.31
N LEU A 86 4.51 -7.64 -0.70
CA LEU A 86 4.13 -6.76 -1.79
C LEU A 86 5.29 -6.63 -2.77
N CYS A 87 4.97 -6.37 -4.04
CA CYS A 87 5.97 -6.20 -5.08
C CYS A 87 5.37 -5.38 -6.23
N VAL A 88 6.19 -4.60 -6.93
CA VAL A 88 5.81 -4.04 -8.22
C VAL A 88 6.29 -4.98 -9.32
N GLU A 89 5.47 -5.18 -10.35
CA GLU A 89 5.88 -5.98 -11.50
C GLU A 89 7.27 -5.55 -12.04
N GLY A 90 8.18 -6.52 -12.12
CA GLY A 90 9.54 -6.31 -12.60
C GLY A 90 10.56 -5.93 -11.52
N ASP A 91 10.15 -5.71 -10.27
CA ASP A 91 11.08 -5.55 -9.15
C ASP A 91 11.82 -6.88 -8.88
N ALA A 92 13.07 -6.77 -8.41
CA ALA A 92 13.88 -7.93 -8.09
C ALA A 92 13.52 -8.57 -6.74
N ARG A 93 12.71 -7.88 -5.92
CA ARG A 93 12.46 -8.21 -4.52
C ARG A 93 10.99 -8.02 -4.14
N TRP A 94 10.61 -8.72 -3.08
CA TRP A 94 9.32 -8.57 -2.42
C TRP A 94 9.53 -7.85 -1.09
N ASP A 95 8.73 -6.82 -0.84
CA ASP A 95 8.69 -6.09 0.41
C ASP A 95 7.78 -6.81 1.40
N ARG A 96 8.25 -6.99 2.63
CA ARG A 96 7.44 -7.57 3.70
C ARG A 96 6.66 -6.47 4.40
N ILE A 97 5.36 -6.69 4.56
CA ILE A 97 4.51 -5.85 5.41
C ILE A 97 4.87 -6.13 6.86
N ASP A 98 5.16 -5.09 7.65
CA ASP A 98 5.33 -5.21 9.10
C ASP A 98 4.03 -5.75 9.73
N PRO A 99 4.07 -6.88 10.46
CA PRO A 99 2.90 -7.39 11.16
C PRO A 99 2.21 -6.38 12.09
N ALA A 100 2.95 -5.44 12.68
CA ALA A 100 2.41 -4.39 13.56
C ALA A 100 1.51 -3.40 12.80
N ALA A 101 1.75 -3.18 11.50
CA ALA A 101 0.98 -2.25 10.68
C ALA A 101 -0.52 -2.59 10.63
N ARG A 102 -0.89 -3.87 10.81
CA ARG A 102 -2.29 -4.31 10.85
C ARG A 102 -3.04 -3.81 12.10
N VAL A 103 -2.32 -3.60 13.19
CA VAL A 103 -2.87 -3.09 14.45
C VAL A 103 -2.83 -1.56 14.45
N GLU A 104 -1.77 -0.97 13.93
CA GLU A 104 -1.55 0.48 13.91
C GLU A 104 -2.36 1.19 12.81
N LEU A 105 -2.54 0.53 11.67
CA LEU A 105 -3.18 1.07 10.47
C LEU A 105 -4.27 0.12 9.93
N PRO A 106 -5.25 -0.30 10.75
CA PRO A 106 -6.23 -1.33 10.37
C PRO A 106 -7.07 -0.92 9.15
N ARG A 107 -7.26 0.38 8.94
CA ARG A 107 -7.99 0.94 7.78
C ARG A 107 -7.37 0.63 6.42
N LEU A 108 -6.08 0.28 6.37
CA LEU A 108 -5.39 -0.05 5.12
C LEU A 108 -5.66 -1.49 4.67
N PHE A 109 -6.25 -2.31 5.54
CA PHE A 109 -6.47 -3.72 5.30
C PHE A 109 -7.96 -4.03 5.28
N ASP A 110 -8.34 -5.00 4.45
CA ASP A 110 -9.65 -5.61 4.54
C ASP A 110 -9.87 -6.17 5.95
N PRO A 111 -11.11 -6.11 6.49
CA PRO A 111 -11.42 -6.85 7.69
C PRO A 111 -11.09 -8.33 7.47
N ALA A 112 -10.40 -8.95 8.42
CA ALA A 112 -10.15 -10.37 8.37
C ALA A 112 -11.48 -11.10 8.16
N PRO A 113 -11.56 -12.12 7.28
CA PRO A 113 -12.76 -12.92 7.18
C PRO A 113 -13.07 -13.44 8.59
N GLY A 114 -14.21 -12.99 9.14
CA GLY A 114 -14.65 -13.43 10.46
C GLY A 114 -14.69 -14.95 10.53
N PRO A 115 -14.62 -15.55 11.73
CA PRO A 115 -14.72 -17.00 11.86
C PRO A 115 -15.96 -17.43 11.09
N SER A 116 -15.78 -18.19 10.00
CA SER A 116 -16.89 -18.69 9.22
C SER A 116 -17.75 -19.47 10.19
N ALA A 117 -18.93 -18.94 10.51
CA ALA A 117 -19.96 -19.70 11.19
C ALA A 117 -20.28 -20.89 10.28
N ARG A 118 -19.58 -22.00 10.49
CA ARG A 118 -20.01 -23.30 9.99
C ARG A 118 -21.30 -23.60 10.74
N GLY A 119 -22.38 -23.74 9.97
CA GLY A 119 -23.68 -24.21 10.45
C GLY A 119 -23.64 -25.66 10.91
#